data_AF-A0A258LMJ7-F1
#
_entry.id   AF-A0A258LMJ7-F1
#
_cell.length_a   1.000
_cell.length_b   1.000
_cell.length_c   1.000
_cell.angle_alpha   90.00
_cell.angle_beta   90.00
_cell.angle_gamma   90.00
#
_symmetry.space_group_name_H-M   'P 1'
#
loop_
_entity.id
_entity.type
_entity.pdbx_description
1 polymer ?
#
loop_
_entity_poly.entity_id
_entity_poly.type
_entity_poly.pdbx_seq_one_letter_code
_entity_poly.pdbx_strand_id
1 'polypeptide(L)'
;GSLLLTAIFTGLVVWVVGLAVPVTASYIICAVIAAPALINLGVPDFAAHMFIFYYAVLSEVSPPTALSPFAAAAICKGNPYKTTLQTWKYVAPAILVPFMFVLDKSGVSLLLMGSTTALAQADWSQIAWISFTAVMGVICLAGGLQGWFIEKTNIFERVVMVASGVALAYPANEADLLGFAGFGIVLLTQALRNRRLRRISP
;
A
#
# COMPACT_ATOMS: atom_id res chain seq x y z
N GLY A 1 -10.05 -19.02 12.11
CA GLY A 1 -9.75 -17.66 12.59
C GLY A 1 -10.06 -16.64 11.52
N SER A 2 -10.07 -15.34 11.83
CA SER A 2 -10.24 -14.28 10.82
C SER A 2 -8.89 -13.89 10.22
N LEU A 3 -8.72 -14.12 8.91
CA LEU A 3 -7.49 -13.79 8.19
C LEU A 3 -7.16 -12.29 8.23
N LEU A 4 -8.17 -11.43 8.13
CA LEU A 4 -8.00 -9.99 8.23
C LEU A 4 -7.43 -9.56 9.58
N LEU A 5 -7.99 -10.07 10.67
CA LEU A 5 -7.50 -9.74 12.01
C LEU A 5 -6.08 -10.27 12.22
N THR A 6 -5.78 -11.48 11.75
CA THR A 6 -4.44 -12.04 11.83
C THR A 6 -3.44 -11.19 11.04
N ALA A 7 -3.77 -10.75 9.83
CA ALA A 7 -2.89 -9.86 9.05
C ALA A 7 -2.66 -8.52 9.74
N ILE A 8 -3.70 -7.90 10.29
CA ILE A 8 -3.60 -6.64 11.05
C ILE A 8 -2.69 -6.82 12.26
N PHE A 9 -2.91 -7.86 13.08
CA PHE A 9 -2.09 -8.12 14.26
C PHE A 9 -0.65 -8.47 13.88
N THR A 10 -0.42 -9.25 12.82
CA THR A 10 0.92 -9.52 12.31
C THR A 10 1.63 -8.23 11.92
N GLY A 11 0.97 -7.33 11.17
CA GLY A 11 1.54 -6.03 10.81
C GLY A 11 1.90 -5.18 12.03
N LEU A 12 1.04 -5.17 13.06
CA LEU A 12 1.30 -4.47 14.32
C LEU A 12 2.48 -5.07 15.09
N VAL A 13 2.57 -6.39 15.19
CA VAL A 13 3.69 -7.08 15.85
C VAL A 13 5.00 -6.75 15.14
N VAL A 14 5.04 -6.86 13.81
CA VAL A 14 6.24 -6.56 13.01
C VAL A 14 6.61 -5.09 13.17
N TRP A 15 5.63 -4.18 13.19
CA TRP A 15 5.88 -2.76 13.43
C TRP A 15 6.53 -2.55 14.80
N VAL A 16 5.95 -3.07 15.88
CA VAL A 16 6.48 -2.89 17.24
C VAL A 16 7.88 -3.49 17.39
N VAL A 17 8.10 -4.72 16.90
CA VAL A 17 9.43 -5.36 16.93
C VAL A 17 10.45 -4.56 16.11
N GLY A 18 10.03 -4.05 14.94
CA GLY A 18 10.86 -3.27 14.05
C GLY A 18 11.28 -1.90 14.57
N LEU A 19 10.66 -1.40 15.65
CA LEU A 19 11.14 -0.19 16.33
C LEU A 19 12.45 -0.43 17.09
N ALA A 20 12.75 -1.67 17.50
CA ALA A 20 13.87 -1.98 18.38
C ALA A 20 15.11 -2.52 17.67
N VAL A 21 14.96 -3.13 16.49
CA VAL A 21 16.04 -3.87 15.81
C VAL A 21 16.07 -3.61 14.29
N PRO A 22 17.21 -3.86 13.61
CA PRO A 22 17.32 -3.68 12.16
C PRO A 22 16.35 -4.57 11.36
N VAL A 23 15.98 -4.13 10.15
CA VAL A 23 15.01 -4.81 9.24
C VAL A 23 15.24 -6.33 9.15
N THR A 24 16.49 -6.75 8.94
CA THR A 24 16.85 -8.18 8.83
C THR A 24 16.51 -8.96 10.09
N ALA A 25 16.80 -8.40 11.28
CA ALA A 25 16.50 -9.04 12.55
C ALA A 25 14.99 -9.09 12.81
N SER A 26 14.27 -7.98 12.54
CA SER A 26 12.81 -7.90 12.66
C SER A 26 12.12 -8.96 11.81
N TYR A 27 12.57 -9.12 10.56
CA TYR A 27 12.06 -10.14 9.66
C TYR A 27 12.29 -11.55 10.20
N ILE A 28 13.51 -11.91 10.62
CA ILE A 28 13.81 -13.26 11.11
C ILE A 28 12.96 -13.60 12.34
N ILE A 29 12.87 -12.69 13.31
CA ILE A 29 12.07 -12.87 14.53
C ILE A 29 10.60 -13.05 14.19
N CYS A 30 10.04 -12.15 13.37
CA CYS A 30 8.62 -12.19 13.04
C CYS A 30 8.26 -13.31 12.07
N ALA A 31 9.17 -13.74 11.21
CA ALA A 31 8.97 -14.88 10.32
C ALA A 31 8.75 -16.17 11.14
N VAL A 32 9.52 -16.37 12.22
CA VAL A 32 9.35 -17.55 13.08
C VAL A 32 8.06 -17.48 13.90
N ILE A 33 7.63 -16.29 14.32
CA ILE A 33 6.48 -16.12 15.23
C ILE A 33 5.15 -15.96 14.48
N ALA A 34 5.12 -15.13 13.44
CA ALA A 34 3.89 -14.67 12.81
C ALA A 34 3.60 -15.31 11.44
N ALA A 35 4.62 -15.79 10.70
CA ALA A 35 4.38 -16.50 9.44
C ALA A 35 3.52 -17.76 9.63
N PRO A 36 3.76 -18.61 10.66
CA PRO A 36 2.94 -19.80 10.88
C PRO A 36 1.45 -19.47 11.07
N ALA A 37 1.13 -18.34 11.69
CA ALA A 37 -0.26 -17.93 11.91
C ALA A 37 -0.98 -17.61 10.59
N LEU A 38 -0.30 -16.95 9.65
CA LEU A 38 -0.85 -16.66 8.31
C LEU A 38 -0.96 -17.94 7.48
N ILE A 39 0.08 -18.79 7.52
CA ILE A 39 0.13 -20.06 6.78
C ILE A 39 -0.98 -21.00 7.22
N ASN A 40 -1.22 -21.11 8.54
CA ASN A 40 -2.31 -21.92 9.10
C ASN A 40 -3.72 -21.45 8.66
N LEU A 41 -3.86 -20.20 8.22
CA LEU A 41 -5.10 -19.66 7.68
C LEU A 41 -5.18 -19.75 6.15
N GLY A 42 -4.24 -20.46 5.51
CA GLY A 42 -4.26 -20.76 4.07
C GLY A 42 -3.51 -19.76 3.20
N VAL A 43 -2.73 -18.85 3.78
CA VAL A 43 -1.83 -17.97 3.03
C VAL A 43 -0.62 -18.77 2.55
N PRO A 44 -0.23 -18.72 1.27
CA PRO A 44 0.98 -19.38 0.78
C PRO A 44 2.24 -18.89 1.52
N ASP A 45 3.20 -19.79 1.73
CA ASP A 45 4.41 -19.52 2.50
C ASP A 45 5.17 -18.27 2.01
N PHE A 46 5.45 -18.20 0.71
CA PHE A 46 6.12 -17.05 0.11
C PHE A 46 5.35 -15.73 0.30
N ALA A 47 4.01 -15.76 0.29
CA ALA A 47 3.18 -14.58 0.50
C ALA A 47 3.20 -14.14 1.97
N ALA A 48 3.16 -15.08 2.91
CA ALA A 48 3.30 -14.79 4.34
C ALA A 48 4.67 -14.20 4.67
N HIS A 49 5.75 -14.77 4.11
CA HIS A 49 7.09 -14.24 4.28
C HIS A 49 7.26 -12.86 3.62
N MET A 50 6.70 -12.65 2.43
CA MET A 50 6.70 -11.33 1.78
C MET A 50 5.92 -10.29 2.58
N PHE A 51 4.79 -10.66 3.19
CA PHE A 51 4.03 -9.76 4.06
C PHE A 51 4.89 -9.26 5.23
N ILE A 52 5.58 -10.19 5.90
CA ILE A 52 6.41 -9.87 7.06
C ILE A 52 7.63 -9.05 6.64
N PHE A 53 8.29 -9.42 5.54
CA PHE A 53 9.41 -8.65 4.99
C PHE A 53 8.99 -7.22 4.65
N TYR A 54 7.85 -7.05 3.99
CA TYR A 54 7.32 -5.74 3.63
C TYR A 54 7.07 -4.89 4.87
N TYR A 55 6.41 -5.44 5.89
CA TYR A 55 6.18 -4.72 7.15
C TYR A 55 7.45 -4.44 7.95
N ALA A 56 8.46 -5.30 7.86
CA ALA A 56 9.76 -5.07 8.52
C ALA A 56 10.52 -3.90 7.87
N VAL A 57 10.36 -3.67 6.57
CA VAL A 57 10.88 -2.46 5.89
C VAL A 57 10.06 -1.24 6.29
N LEU A 58 8.73 -1.34 6.29
CA LEU A 58 7.84 -0.22 6.66
C LEU A 58 7.99 0.22 8.12
N SER A 59 8.32 -0.69 9.04
CA SER A 59 8.54 -0.36 10.44
C SER A 59 9.71 0.60 10.65
N GLU A 60 10.74 0.50 9.79
CA GLU A 60 11.98 1.29 9.90
C GLU A 60 11.76 2.78 9.57
N VAL A 61 10.76 3.09 8.73
CA VAL A 61 10.35 4.47 8.39
C VAL A 61 9.21 4.99 9.27
N SER A 62 8.72 4.18 10.22
CA SER A 62 7.55 4.51 11.03
C SER A 62 7.90 5.22 12.34
N PRO A 63 7.11 6.20 12.79
CA PRO A 63 7.23 6.76 14.13
C PRO A 63 7.10 5.67 15.22
N PRO A 64 7.75 5.81 16.39
CA PRO A 64 8.54 6.95 16.85
C PRO A 64 10.03 6.96 16.45
N THR A 65 10.60 5.86 15.97
CA THR A 65 12.06 5.76 15.75
C THR A 65 12.50 6.22 14.36
N ALA A 66 11.74 5.90 13.32
CA ALA A 66 11.87 6.37 11.93
C ALA A 66 13.32 6.70 11.51
N LEU A 67 14.22 5.71 11.58
CA LEU A 67 15.67 5.95 11.51
C LEU A 67 16.11 6.53 10.17
N SER A 68 15.62 5.98 9.06
CA SER A 68 15.86 6.49 7.70
C SER A 68 15.49 7.97 7.51
N PRO A 69 14.24 8.43 7.76
CA PRO A 69 13.89 9.83 7.56
C PRO A 69 14.60 10.79 8.54
N PHE A 70 14.98 10.32 9.75
CA PHE A 70 15.81 11.10 10.66
C PHE A 70 17.23 11.32 10.11
N ALA A 71 17.86 10.25 9.60
CA ALA A 71 19.16 10.34 8.95
C ALA A 71 19.11 11.24 7.70
N ALA A 72 18.08 11.08 6.85
CA ALA A 72 17.87 11.92 5.68
C ALA A 72 17.68 13.40 6.07
N ALA A 73 16.92 13.68 7.14
CA ALA A 73 16.74 15.05 7.64
C ALA A 73 18.06 15.66 8.13
N ALA A 74 18.92 14.88 8.80
CA ALA A 74 20.22 15.34 9.27
C ALA A 74 21.14 15.75 8.11
N ILE A 75 21.19 14.94 7.03
CA ILE A 75 21.99 15.22 5.83
C ILE A 75 21.46 16.46 5.10
N CYS A 76 20.14 16.56 4.93
CA CYS A 76 19.49 17.67 4.23
C CYS A 76 19.29 18.94 5.08
N LYS A 77 19.76 18.96 6.34
CA LYS A 77 19.55 20.05 7.31
C LYS A 77 18.06 20.42 7.51
N GLY A 78 17.18 19.42 7.41
CA GLY A 78 15.73 19.56 7.60
C GLY A 78 15.30 19.29 9.04
N ASN A 79 14.01 19.48 9.33
CA ASN A 79 13.44 19.11 10.63
C ASN A 79 13.09 17.61 10.64
N PRO A 80 13.70 16.77 11.51
CA PRO A 80 13.51 15.32 11.51
C PRO A 80 12.05 14.88 11.68
N TYR A 81 11.30 15.56 12.55
CA TYR A 81 9.89 15.25 12.79
C TYR A 81 9.01 15.58 11.57
N LYS A 82 9.23 16.75 10.94
CA LYS A 82 8.48 17.11 9.72
C LYS A 82 8.80 16.17 8.57
N THR A 83 10.08 15.82 8.37
CA THR A 83 10.50 14.85 7.36
C THR A 83 9.84 13.49 7.60
N THR A 84 9.86 13.00 8.83
CA THR A 84 9.23 11.73 9.20
C THR A 84 7.73 11.73 8.90
N LEU A 85 7.00 12.79 9.29
CA LEU A 85 5.57 12.89 9.00
C LEU A 85 5.28 12.94 7.49
N GLN A 86 6.13 13.58 6.70
CA GLN A 86 6.00 13.55 5.24
C GLN A 86 6.29 12.15 4.69
N THR A 87 7.37 11.49 5.12
CA THR A 87 7.69 10.11 4.73
C THR A 87 6.51 9.18 5.01
N TRP A 88 5.91 9.29 6.19
CA TRP A 88 4.76 8.46 6.55
C TRP A 88 3.53 8.69 5.65
N LYS A 89 3.31 9.95 5.25
CA LYS A 89 2.29 10.31 4.27
C LYS A 89 2.57 9.70 2.88
N TYR A 90 3.83 9.64 2.45
CA TYR A 90 4.23 9.02 1.18
C TYR A 90 4.18 7.49 1.21
N VAL A 91 4.44 6.90 2.37
CA VAL A 91 4.53 5.44 2.54
C VAL A 91 3.16 4.81 2.82
N ALA A 92 2.16 5.59 3.23
CA ALA A 92 0.81 5.09 3.51
C ALA A 92 0.18 4.21 2.40
N PRO A 93 0.32 4.48 1.08
CA PRO A 93 -0.13 3.53 0.05
C PRO A 93 0.58 2.17 0.12
N ALA A 94 1.87 2.15 0.48
CA ALA A 94 2.65 0.93 0.60
C ALA A 94 2.19 0.05 1.78
N ILE A 95 1.61 0.64 2.84
CA ILE A 95 1.04 -0.12 3.96
C ILE A 95 -0.11 -1.03 3.49
N LEU A 96 -0.82 -0.65 2.42
CA LEU A 96 -1.99 -1.39 1.95
C LEU A 96 -1.61 -2.57 1.04
N VAL A 97 -0.51 -2.47 0.29
CA VAL A 97 -0.10 -3.46 -0.72
C VAL A 97 0.00 -4.88 -0.15
N PRO A 98 0.57 -5.12 1.06
CA PRO A 98 0.62 -6.46 1.64
C PRO A 98 -0.74 -7.11 1.89
N PHE A 99 -1.77 -6.32 2.17
CA PHE A 99 -3.11 -6.86 2.36
C PHE A 99 -3.72 -7.36 1.06
N MET A 100 -3.34 -6.78 -0.09
CA MET A 100 -3.85 -7.19 -1.40
C MET A 100 -3.57 -8.67 -1.68
N PHE A 101 -2.33 -9.12 -1.39
CA PHE A 101 -1.90 -10.48 -1.67
C PHE A 101 -2.07 -11.46 -0.51
N VAL A 102 -2.44 -11.00 0.69
CA VAL A 102 -2.73 -11.87 1.84
C VAL A 102 -4.22 -12.14 2.01
N LEU A 103 -5.08 -11.15 1.79
CA LEU A 103 -6.52 -11.30 2.06
C LEU A 103 -7.27 -12.07 0.99
N ASP A 104 -6.77 -12.09 -0.24
CA ASP A 104 -7.40 -12.78 -1.36
C ASP A 104 -6.39 -13.60 -2.17
N LYS A 105 -6.83 -14.78 -2.64
CA LYS A 105 -5.98 -15.70 -3.41
C LYS A 105 -5.58 -15.13 -4.76
N SER A 106 -6.45 -14.32 -5.38
CA SER A 106 -6.14 -13.68 -6.66
C SER A 106 -5.02 -12.66 -6.52
N GLY A 107 -4.94 -11.96 -5.39
CA GLY A 107 -3.92 -10.95 -5.11
C GLY A 107 -2.49 -11.51 -5.05
N VAL A 108 -2.33 -12.81 -4.78
CA VAL A 108 -1.04 -13.52 -4.85
C VAL A 108 -0.39 -13.42 -6.25
N SER A 109 -1.20 -13.17 -7.28
CA SER A 109 -0.73 -12.87 -8.64
C SER A 109 0.25 -11.68 -8.71
N LEU A 110 0.16 -10.72 -7.78
CA LEU A 110 1.11 -9.61 -7.67
C LEU A 110 2.54 -10.09 -7.35
N LEU A 111 2.67 -11.25 -6.71
CA LEU A 111 3.94 -11.86 -6.36
C LEU A 111 4.43 -12.88 -7.41
N LEU A 112 3.76 -12.95 -8.56
CA LEU A 112 4.09 -13.88 -9.66
C LEU A 112 4.15 -15.36 -9.20
N MET A 113 3.32 -15.72 -8.21
CA MET A 113 3.15 -17.08 -7.68
C MET A 113 4.42 -17.77 -7.13
N GLY A 114 5.54 -17.06 -6.98
CA GLY A 114 6.75 -17.55 -6.32
C GLY A 114 7.51 -18.71 -7.00
N SER A 115 7.03 -19.26 -8.12
CA SER A 115 7.66 -20.39 -8.82
C SER A 115 7.55 -20.27 -10.35
N THR A 116 8.62 -20.63 -11.06
CA THR A 116 8.67 -20.64 -12.53
C THR A 116 7.74 -21.68 -13.16
N THR A 117 7.47 -22.79 -12.46
CA THR A 117 6.52 -23.82 -12.92
C THR A 117 5.07 -23.38 -12.75
N ALA A 118 4.77 -22.65 -11.66
CA ALA A 118 3.46 -22.03 -11.45
C ALA A 118 3.22 -20.90 -12.46
N LEU A 119 4.26 -20.12 -12.78
CA LEU A 119 4.20 -19.04 -13.77
C LEU A 119 3.90 -19.55 -15.19
N ALA A 120 4.36 -20.76 -15.54
CA ALA A 120 4.07 -21.37 -16.84
C ALA A 120 2.59 -21.74 -17.02
N GLN A 121 1.86 -21.96 -15.93
CA GLN A 121 0.42 -22.26 -15.93
C GLN A 121 -0.43 -21.07 -15.43
N ALA A 122 0.20 -19.91 -15.19
CA ALA A 122 -0.48 -18.76 -14.64
C ALA A 122 -1.31 -18.06 -15.71
N ASP A 123 -2.45 -17.52 -15.30
CA ASP A 123 -3.26 -16.66 -16.14
C ASP A 123 -2.63 -15.26 -16.22
N TRP A 124 -1.91 -15.02 -17.32
CA TRP A 124 -1.27 -13.74 -17.60
C TRP A 124 -2.25 -12.58 -17.67
N SER A 125 -3.50 -12.83 -18.07
CA SER A 125 -4.53 -11.78 -18.13
C SER A 125 -4.94 -11.33 -16.73
N GLN A 126 -5.05 -12.28 -15.79
CA GLN A 126 -5.36 -11.99 -14.39
C GLN A 126 -4.22 -11.25 -13.71
N ILE A 127 -2.95 -11.67 -13.93
CA ILE A 127 -1.78 -10.95 -13.40
C ILE A 127 -1.77 -9.51 -13.91
N ALA A 128 -1.98 -9.30 -15.21
CA ALA A 128 -2.03 -7.97 -15.81
C ALA A 128 -3.16 -7.11 -15.22
N TRP A 129 -4.35 -7.68 -15.03
CA TRP A 129 -5.49 -6.97 -14.46
C TRP A 129 -5.24 -6.54 -13.01
N ILE A 130 -4.80 -7.46 -12.15
CA ILE A 130 -4.55 -7.19 -10.74
C ILE A 130 -3.38 -6.22 -10.56
N SER A 131 -2.34 -6.33 -11.39
CA SER A 131 -1.24 -5.35 -11.40
C SER A 131 -1.74 -3.97 -11.79
N PHE A 132 -2.62 -3.89 -12.79
CA PHE A 132 -3.23 -2.63 -13.22
C PHE A 132 -4.10 -2.01 -12.13
N THR A 133 -5.00 -2.77 -11.49
CA THR A 133 -5.84 -2.26 -10.40
C THR A 133 -5.00 -1.84 -9.19
N ALA A 134 -3.94 -2.59 -8.86
CA ALA A 134 -3.02 -2.21 -7.79
C ALA A 134 -2.29 -0.88 -8.07
N VAL A 135 -1.78 -0.69 -9.29
CA VAL A 135 -1.16 0.58 -9.71
C VAL A 135 -2.17 1.73 -9.60
N MET A 136 -3.39 1.53 -10.09
CA MET A 136 -4.45 2.54 -10.03
C MET A 136 -4.86 2.84 -8.58
N GLY A 137 -4.93 1.82 -7.72
CA GLY A 137 -5.21 1.97 -6.29
C GLY A 137 -4.14 2.78 -5.58
N VAL A 138 -2.86 2.50 -5.84
CA VAL A 138 -1.73 3.27 -5.29
C VAL A 138 -1.75 4.72 -5.78
N ILE A 139 -2.06 4.96 -7.06
CA ILE A 139 -2.20 6.32 -7.60
C ILE A 139 -3.34 7.09 -6.90
N CYS A 140 -4.49 6.44 -6.70
CA CYS A 140 -5.63 7.02 -5.98
C CYS A 140 -5.26 7.39 -4.54
N LEU A 141 -4.65 6.44 -3.80
CA LEU A 141 -4.20 6.68 -2.43
C LEU A 141 -3.17 7.79 -2.35
N ALA A 142 -2.17 7.78 -3.24
CA ALA A 142 -1.13 8.79 -3.27
C ALA A 142 -1.72 10.19 -3.53
N GLY A 143 -2.61 10.35 -4.52
CA GLY A 143 -3.26 11.63 -4.81
C GLY A 143 -4.17 12.13 -3.68
N GLY A 144 -4.98 11.23 -3.11
CA GLY A 144 -5.90 11.56 -2.03
C GLY A 144 -5.17 11.94 -0.74
N LEU A 145 -4.15 11.17 -0.36
CA LEU A 145 -3.33 11.45 0.81
C LEU A 145 -2.49 12.71 0.59
N GLN A 146 -1.88 12.88 -0.59
CA GLN A 146 -1.05 14.05 -0.87
C GLN A 146 -1.84 15.36 -0.86
N GLY A 147 -3.11 15.31 -1.24
CA GLY A 147 -3.96 16.49 -1.34
C GLY A 147 -3.81 17.22 -2.67
N TRP A 148 -3.11 16.60 -3.62
CA TRP A 148 -2.87 17.14 -4.96
C TRP A 148 -2.88 15.99 -5.96
N PHE A 149 -3.58 16.18 -7.08
CA PHE A 149 -3.56 15.22 -8.17
C PHE A 149 -3.23 15.93 -9.49
N ILE A 150 -4.22 16.45 -10.22
CA ILE A 150 -3.99 17.40 -11.33
C ILE A 150 -3.98 18.82 -10.76
N GLU A 151 -4.92 19.09 -9.86
CA GLU A 151 -5.07 20.34 -9.12
C GLU A 151 -5.14 20.04 -7.61
N LYS A 152 -5.11 21.08 -6.78
CA LYS A 152 -5.32 20.97 -5.32
C LYS A 152 -6.66 20.29 -5.03
N THR A 153 -6.64 19.09 -4.45
CA THR A 153 -7.86 18.31 -4.18
C THR A 153 -8.69 18.94 -3.04
N ASN A 154 -10.02 18.90 -3.18
CA ASN A 154 -10.94 19.25 -2.09
C ASN A 154 -11.02 18.09 -1.08
N ILE A 155 -11.50 18.34 0.14
CA ILE A 155 -11.60 17.28 1.16
C ILE A 155 -12.50 16.12 0.70
N PHE A 156 -13.58 16.42 -0.03
CA PHE A 156 -14.44 15.41 -0.65
C PHE A 156 -13.69 14.58 -1.69
N GLU A 157 -12.95 15.23 -2.60
CA GLU A 157 -12.13 14.53 -3.61
C GLU A 157 -11.07 13.64 -2.93
N ARG A 158 -10.46 14.10 -1.82
CA ARG A 158 -9.50 13.31 -1.06
C ARG A 158 -10.13 12.06 -0.45
N VAL A 159 -11.29 12.20 0.20
CA VAL A 159 -11.99 11.06 0.80
C VAL A 159 -12.40 10.05 -0.28
N VAL A 160 -12.93 10.53 -1.41
CA VAL A 160 -13.31 9.66 -2.54
C VAL A 160 -12.08 8.97 -3.12
N MET A 161 -10.95 9.66 -3.31
CA MET A 161 -9.72 9.05 -3.81
C MET A 161 -9.15 8.01 -2.84
N VAL A 162 -9.16 8.28 -1.54
CA VAL A 162 -8.70 7.32 -0.53
C VAL A 162 -9.62 6.09 -0.50
N ALA A 163 -10.93 6.29 -0.49
CA ALA A 163 -11.89 5.19 -0.53
C ALA A 163 -11.77 4.37 -1.82
N SER A 164 -11.60 5.03 -2.97
CA SER A 164 -11.39 4.37 -4.26
C SER A 164 -10.11 3.56 -4.29
N GLY A 165 -9.03 4.09 -3.72
CA GLY A 165 -7.75 3.39 -3.62
C GLY A 165 -7.79 2.19 -2.69
N VAL A 166 -8.53 2.27 -1.58
CA VAL A 166 -8.78 1.12 -0.70
C VAL A 166 -9.67 0.07 -1.39
N ALA A 167 -10.69 0.50 -2.13
CA ALA A 167 -11.56 -0.41 -2.88
C ALA A 167 -10.79 -1.17 -3.96
N LEU A 168 -9.96 -0.47 -4.75
CA LEU A 168 -9.09 -1.07 -5.78
C LEU A 168 -8.00 -1.99 -5.20
N ALA A 169 -7.71 -1.88 -3.90
CA ALA A 169 -6.77 -2.77 -3.24
C ALA A 169 -7.39 -4.14 -2.91
N TYR A 170 -8.72 -4.25 -2.88
CA TYR A 170 -9.39 -5.52 -2.70
C TYR A 170 -9.74 -6.08 -4.09
N PRO A 171 -9.12 -7.19 -4.53
CA PRO A 171 -9.30 -7.72 -5.88
C PRO A 171 -10.66 -8.42 -6.01
N ALA A 172 -11.71 -7.62 -6.10
CA ALA A 172 -13.08 -8.05 -6.32
C ALA A 172 -13.72 -7.15 -7.37
N ASN A 173 -14.43 -7.76 -8.33
CA ASN A 173 -15.03 -7.03 -9.47
C ASN A 173 -15.93 -5.85 -9.03
N GLU A 174 -16.68 -6.03 -7.94
CA GLU A 174 -17.54 -4.97 -7.38
C GLU A 174 -16.72 -3.83 -6.78
N ALA A 175 -15.64 -4.15 -6.07
CA ALA A 175 -14.74 -3.17 -5.46
C ALA A 175 -13.95 -2.42 -6.53
N ASP A 176 -13.50 -3.11 -7.58
CA ASP A 176 -12.86 -2.50 -8.76
C ASP A 176 -13.80 -1.50 -9.43
N LEU A 177 -15.05 -1.90 -9.69
CA LEU A 177 -16.04 -1.02 -10.33
C LEU A 177 -16.29 0.25 -9.50
N LEU A 178 -16.48 0.10 -8.19
CA LEU A 178 -16.66 1.23 -7.27
C LEU A 178 -15.42 2.12 -7.22
N GLY A 179 -14.23 1.52 -7.19
CA GLY A 179 -12.97 2.23 -7.17
C GLY A 179 -12.70 3.02 -8.44
N PHE A 180 -12.92 2.42 -9.61
CA PHE A 180 -12.81 3.10 -10.89
C PHE A 180 -13.87 4.18 -11.08
N ALA A 181 -15.11 3.95 -10.63
CA ALA A 181 -16.16 4.96 -10.66
C ALA A 181 -15.79 6.18 -9.80
N GLY A 182 -15.33 5.96 -8.56
CA GLY A 182 -14.90 7.03 -7.67
C GLY A 182 -13.69 7.80 -8.21
N PHE A 183 -12.69 7.09 -8.74
CA PHE A 183 -11.54 7.71 -9.38
C PHE A 183 -11.92 8.51 -10.63
N GLY A 184 -12.81 7.97 -11.47
CA GLY A 184 -13.33 8.62 -12.67
C GLY A 184 -14.09 9.91 -12.35
N ILE A 185 -14.89 9.93 -11.28
CA ILE A 185 -15.57 11.13 -10.80
C ILE A 185 -14.56 12.22 -10.45
N VAL A 186 -13.53 11.90 -9.67
CA VAL A 186 -12.51 12.88 -9.26
C VAL A 186 -11.68 13.36 -10.44
N LEU A 187 -11.34 12.48 -11.38
CA LEU A 187 -10.68 12.87 -12.63
C LEU A 187 -11.50 13.87 -13.42
N LEU A 188 -12.81 13.61 -13.59
CA LEU A 188 -13.70 14.49 -14.33
C LEU A 188 -13.86 15.84 -13.63
N THR A 189 -14.06 15.87 -12.30
CA THR A 189 -14.18 17.14 -11.57
C THR A 189 -12.90 17.97 -11.69
N GLN A 190 -11.72 17.34 -11.58
CA GLN A 190 -10.45 18.04 -11.70
C GLN A 190 -10.13 18.48 -13.12
N ALA A 191 -10.40 17.66 -14.13
CA ALA A 191 -10.19 18.01 -15.53
C ALA A 191 -11.08 19.20 -15.95
N LEU A 192 -12.35 19.22 -15.53
CA LEU A 192 -13.25 20.34 -15.77
C LEU A 192 -12.80 21.62 -15.07
N ARG A 193 -12.29 21.51 -13.83
CA ARG A 193 -11.77 22.65 -13.07
C ARG A 193 -10.48 23.22 -13.70
N ASN A 194 -9.54 22.37 -14.07
CA ASN A 194 -8.29 22.76 -14.73
C ASN A 194 -8.57 23.47 -16.08
N ARG A 195 -9.51 22.94 -16.88
CA ARG A 195 -9.93 23.61 -18.14
C ARG A 195 -10.53 24.99 -17.91
N ARG A 196 -11.30 25.19 -16.83
CA ARG A 196 -11.84 26.52 -16.47
C ARG A 196 -10.73 27.48 -16.06
N LEU A 197 -9.77 27.03 -15.25
CA LEU A 197 -8.66 27.87 -14.79
C LEU A 197 -7.76 28.31 -15.96
N ARG A 198 -7.40 27.38 -16.85
CA ARG A 198 -6.60 27.69 -18.05
C ARG A 198 -7.28 28.64 -19.03
N ARG A 199 -8.62 28.73 -19.02
CA ARG A 199 -9.38 29.65 -19.87
C ARG A 199 -9.43 31.08 -19.30
N ILE A 200 -9.09 31.25 -18.03
CA ILE A 200 -9.15 32.53 -17.30
C ILE A 200 -7.75 33.14 -17.12
N SER A 201 -6.68 32.32 -17.18
CA SER A 201 -5.30 32.79 -17.22
C SER A 201 -4.96 33.43 -18.58
N PRO A 202 -4.49 34.69 -18.63
CA PRO A 202 -4.12 35.38 -19.86
C PRO A 202 -2.87 34.79 -20.53
#